data_AF-F3CK08-F1
#
_entry.id   AF-F3CK08-F1
#
_cell.length_a   1.000
_cell.length_b   1.000
_cell.length_c   1.000
_cell.angle_alpha   90.00
_cell.angle_beta   90.00
_cell.angle_gamma   90.00
#
_symmetry.space_group_name_H-M   'P 1'
#
loop_
_entity.id
_entity.type
_entity.pdbx_description
1 polymer ?
#
loop_
_entity_poly.entity_id
_entity_poly.type
_entity_poly.pdbx_seq_one_letter_code
_entity_poly.pdbx_strand_id
1 'polypeptide(L)' 'MMLTGSEIVKMREVGSVVIEPFDPIHVEVNSYGCHLADLLLEYRSDRIDPHGELEVVEHHIPPEGFVLYPNRFYLGAT' A
#
# COMPACT_ATOMS: atom_id res chain seq x y z
N MET A 1 -22.05 -4.03 -5.82
CA MET A 1 -21.87 -5.41 -5.32
C MET A 1 -20.39 -5.61 -5.11
N MET A 2 -19.98 -6.15 -3.97
CA MET A 2 -18.57 -6.39 -3.65
C MET A 2 -18.27 -7.89 -3.83
N LEU A 3 -17.07 -8.23 -4.29
CA LEU A 3 -16.67 -9.63 -4.40
C LEU A 3 -16.43 -10.21 -3.01
N THR A 4 -16.93 -11.41 -2.77
CA THR A 4 -16.50 -12.25 -1.65
C THR A 4 -15.06 -12.72 -1.88
N GLY A 5 -14.38 -13.17 -0.83
CA GLY A 5 -13.02 -13.73 -0.94
C GLY A 5 -12.91 -14.87 -1.96
N SER A 6 -13.90 -15.76 -2.00
CA SER A 6 -13.94 -16.85 -2.99
C SER A 6 -14.14 -16.34 -4.42
N GLU A 7 -14.90 -15.25 -4.61
CA GLU A 7 -15.02 -14.61 -5.92
C GLU A 7 -13.74 -13.89 -6.33
N ILE A 8 -13.00 -13.28 -5.39
CA ILE A 8 -11.67 -12.70 -5.67
C ILE A 8 -10.73 -13.78 -6.21
N VAL A 9 -10.64 -14.93 -5.53
CA VAL A 9 -9.82 -16.09 -5.97
C VAL A 9 -10.22 -16.50 -7.39
N LYS A 10 -11.52 -16.71 -7.62
CA LYS A 10 -12.04 -17.10 -8.94
C LYS A 10 -11.70 -16.09 -10.03
N MET A 11 -11.86 -14.80 -9.76
CA MET A 11 -11.56 -13.73 -10.73
C MET A 11 -10.06 -13.66 -11.05
N ARG A 12 -9.20 -13.96 -10.07
CA ARG A 12 -7.75 -14.07 -10.26
C ARG A 12 -7.34 -15.31 -11.03
N GLU A 13 -8.01 -16.44 -10.85
CA GLU A 13 -7.77 -17.67 -11.63
C GLU A 13 -8.10 -17.49 -13.11
N VAL A 14 -9.20 -16.78 -13.42
CA VAL A 14 -9.61 -16.51 -14.81
C VAL A 14 -8.91 -15.28 -15.43
N GLY A 15 -8.03 -14.61 -14.68
CA GLY A 15 -7.24 -13.47 -15.17
C GLY A 15 -7.99 -12.15 -15.28
N SER A 16 -9.23 -12.06 -14.78
CA SER A 16 -9.99 -10.81 -14.72
C SER A 16 -9.49 -9.85 -13.65
N VAL A 17 -8.79 -10.38 -12.64
CA VAL A 17 -8.11 -9.62 -11.57
C VAL A 17 -6.67 -10.10 -11.48
N VAL A 18 -5.72 -9.18 -11.39
CA VAL A 18 -4.29 -9.50 -11.20
C VAL A 18 -3.87 -9.00 -9.83
N ILE A 19 -3.35 -9.91 -9.01
CA ILE A 19 -2.76 -9.64 -7.70
C ILE A 19 -1.43 -10.38 -7.69
N GLU A 20 -0.32 -9.67 -7.56
CA GLU A 20 1.02 -10.24 -7.62
C GLU A 20 1.95 -9.55 -6.60
N PRO A 21 2.55 -10.31 -5.67
CA PRO A 21 2.33 -11.74 -5.40
C PRO A 21 0.93 -12.03 -4.80
N PHE A 22 0.41 -13.23 -5.03
CA PHE A 22 -0.86 -13.70 -4.44
C PHE A 22 -0.61 -14.84 -3.45
N ASP A 23 -1.10 -14.69 -2.23
CA ASP A 23 -1.14 -15.74 -1.22
C ASP A 23 -2.58 -15.88 -0.68
N PRO A 24 -3.19 -17.07 -0.82
CA PRO A 24 -4.54 -17.34 -0.30
C PRO A 24 -4.73 -17.01 1.19
N ILE A 25 -3.65 -16.98 1.99
CA ILE A 25 -3.73 -16.65 3.42
C ILE A 25 -4.20 -15.21 3.67
N HIS A 26 -4.05 -14.32 2.70
CA HIS A 26 -4.48 -12.91 2.79
C HIS A 26 -5.89 -12.68 2.23
N VAL A 27 -6.58 -13.72 1.77
CA VAL A 27 -7.97 -13.60 1.33
C VAL A 27 -8.87 -13.49 2.56
N GLU A 28 -9.62 -12.39 2.65
CA GLU A 28 -10.60 -12.12 3.70
C GLU A 28 -12.03 -12.41 3.21
N VAL A 29 -13.05 -12.07 4.00
CA VAL A 29 -14.46 -12.36 3.66
C VAL A 29 -14.87 -11.71 2.33
N ASN A 30 -14.35 -10.52 2.05
CA ASN A 30 -14.74 -9.69 0.91
C ASN A 30 -13.64 -8.68 0.51
N SER A 31 -12.39 -9.02 0.81
CA SER A 31 -11.18 -8.21 0.62
C SER A 31 -9.96 -9.11 0.45
N TYR A 32 -8.84 -8.51 0.05
CA TYR A 32 -7.53 -9.13 0.05
C TYR A 32 -6.57 -8.22 0.81
N GLY A 33 -5.86 -8.76 1.80
CA GLY A 33 -4.89 -8.02 2.59
C GLY A 33 -3.61 -7.73 1.81
N CYS A 34 -3.31 -6.46 1.58
CA CYS A 34 -2.03 -6.02 1.02
C CYS A 34 -0.99 -5.79 2.11
N HIS A 35 0.29 -5.88 1.75
CA HIS A 35 1.39 -5.52 2.63
C HIS A 35 1.88 -4.11 2.34
N LEU A 36 2.55 -3.51 3.32
CA LEU A 36 3.24 -2.24 3.13
C LEU A 36 4.64 -2.53 2.59
N ALA A 37 5.03 -1.85 1.52
CA ALA A 37 6.40 -1.85 1.02
C ALA A 37 7.36 -1.24 2.05
N ASP A 38 8.65 -1.55 1.95
CA ASP A 38 9.66 -1.10 2.91
C ASP A 38 10.04 0.38 2.74
N LEU A 39 9.65 1.03 1.65
CA LEU A 39 9.95 2.44 1.39
C LEU A 39 8.77 3.35 1.73
N LEU A 40 9.05 4.39 2.52
CA LEU A 40 8.16 5.53 2.78
C LEU A 40 8.80 6.81 2.24
N LEU A 41 7.99 7.68 1.63
CA LEU A 41 8.41 9.03 1.23
C LEU A 41 7.76 10.06 2.15
N GLU A 42 8.54 10.95 2.73
CA GLU A 42 8.08 12.09 3.53
C GLU A 42 8.35 13.39 2.78
N TYR A 43 7.35 14.28 2.65
CA TYR A 43 7.59 15.61 2.06
C TYR A 43 8.57 16.41 2.92
N ARG A 44 9.53 17.09 2.28
CA ARG A 44 10.44 18.02 2.98
C ARG A 44 9.73 19.26 3.49
N SER A 45 8.71 19.69 2.77
CA SER A 45 7.91 20.88 3.06
C SER A 45 6.64 20.52 3.85
N ASP A 46 6.22 21.41 4.74
CA ASP A 46 4.93 21.35 5.43
C ASP A 46 3.75 21.75 4.52
N ARG A 47 4.06 22.40 3.38
CA ARG A 47 3.11 22.78 2.33
C ARG A 47 3.31 21.91 1.10
N ILE A 48 2.24 21.26 0.67
CA ILE A 48 2.19 20.42 -0.53
C ILE A 48 1.64 21.26 -1.69
N ASP A 49 2.41 21.39 -2.76
CA ASP A 49 1.95 21.97 -4.03
C ASP A 49 1.93 20.85 -5.11
N PRO A 50 0.74 20.42 -5.58
CA PRO A 50 0.63 19.37 -6.58
C PRO A 50 1.12 19.79 -7.98
N HIS A 51 1.38 21.08 -8.20
CA HIS A 51 1.95 21.60 -9.45
C HIS A 51 3.47 21.83 -9.39
N GLY A 52 4.07 21.70 -8.20
CA GLY A 52 5.51 21.84 -7.97
C GLY A 52 6.29 20.52 -8.15
N GLU A 53 7.60 20.60 -7.95
CA GLU A 53 8.45 19.41 -7.89
C GLU A 53 8.21 18.61 -6.59
N LEU A 54 8.29 17.28 -6.68
CA LEU A 54 8.15 16.40 -5.53
C LEU A 54 9.47 16.34 -4.76
N GLU A 55 9.59 17.13 -3.71
CA GLU A 55 10.73 17.08 -2.79
C GLU A 55 10.44 16.21 -1.56
N VAL A 56 11.05 15.03 -1.53
CA VAL A 56 10.86 14.05 -0.46
C VAL A 56 12.17 13.62 0.21
N VAL A 57 12.02 13.06 1.40
CA VAL A 57 13.01 12.24 2.10
C VAL A 57 12.54 10.79 2.04
N GLU A 58 13.43 9.90 1.61
CA GLU A 58 13.19 8.47 1.56
C GLU A 58 13.53 7.83 2.91
N HIS A 59 12.63 6.99 3.42
CA HIS A 59 12.81 6.22 4.64
C HIS A 59 12.59 4.74 4.33
N HIS A 60 13.62 3.90 4.50
CA HIS A 60 13.44 2.45 4.54
C HIS A 60 13.02 2.04 5.96
N ILE A 61 11.92 1.30 6.09
CA ILE A 61 11.40 0.78 7.35
C ILE A 61 12.38 -0.28 7.88
N PRO A 62 13.02 -0.06 9.04
CA PRO A 62 13.95 -1.02 9.59
C PRO A 62 13.20 -2.19 10.28
N PRO A 63 13.88 -3.31 10.60
CA PRO A 63 13.25 -4.47 11.24
C PRO A 63 12.54 -4.17 12.57
N GLU A 64 12.99 -3.16 13.32
CA GLU A 64 12.36 -2.67 14.55
C GLU A 64 11.10 -1.82 14.33
N GLY A 65 10.81 -1.48 13.06
CA GLY A 65 9.66 -0.65 12.65
C GLY A 65 10.00 0.83 12.50
N PHE A 66 9.04 1.61 12.00
CA PHE A 66 9.17 3.04 11.75
C PHE A 66 8.07 3.81 12.48
N VAL A 67 8.42 4.88 13.19
CA VAL A 67 7.46 5.71 13.94
C VAL A 67 6.89 6.80 13.04
N LEU A 68 5.58 6.75 12.81
CA LEU A 68 4.85 7.82 12.14
C LEU A 68 4.46 8.89 13.15
N TYR A 69 4.85 10.14 12.89
CA TYR A 69 4.54 11.26 13.78
C TYR A 69 3.24 11.97 13.37
N PRO A 70 2.46 12.48 14.34
CA PRO A 70 1.30 13.32 14.05
C PRO A 70 1.65 14.53 13.19
N ASN A 71 0.70 14.99 12.36
CA ASN A 71 0.85 16.13 11.46
C ASN A 71 1.99 16.01 10.43
N ARG A 72 2.39 14.77 10.08
CA ARG A 72 3.29 14.48 8.96
C ARG A 72 2.57 13.69 7.88
N PHE A 73 3.01 13.87 6.65
CA PHE A 73 2.46 13.18 5.48
C PHE A 73 3.49 12.21 4.91
N TYR A 74 3.10 10.94 4.80
CA TYR A 74 3.94 9.86 4.29
C TYR A 74 3.23 9.19 3.11
N LEU A 75 3.97 8.98 2.02
CA LEU A 75 3.55 8.12 0.91
C LEU A 75 4.14 6.73 1.12
N GLY A 76 3.30 5.70 1.05
CA GLY A 76 3.71 4.31 1.03
C GLY A 76 3.22 3.61 -0.24
N ALA A 77 3.73 2.41 -0.48
CA ALA A 77 3.30 1.53 -1.56
C ALA A 77 2.89 0.17 -1.02
N THR A 78 2.22 -0.62 -1.86
CA THR A 78 1.82 -2.02 -1.58
C THR A 78 2.55 -2.99 -2.48
#